data_AF-A0A926H6J2-F1
#
_entry.id   AF-A0A926H6J2-F1
#
_cell.length_a   1.000
_cell.length_b   1.000
_cell.length_c   1.000
_cell.angle_alpha   90.00
_cell.angle_beta   90.00
_cell.angle_gamma   90.00
#
_symmetry.space_group_name_H-M   'P 1'
#
loop_
_entity.id
_entity.type
_entity.pdbx_description
1 polymer ?
#
loop_
_entity_poly.entity_id
_entity_poly.type
_entity_poly.pdbx_seq_one_letter_code
_entity_poly.pdbx_strand_id
1 'polypeptide(L)'
;METTLFRQDPDSWLSSDIAIEVIGRMVAEQMSLLYALLNEYRDAGIESDDERVVNDVRHQQYQQQIAVYRNEIKSIYRGENKAEIFDRVEYEYAPYIKQKYAPSARVTQR
;
A
#
# COMPACT_ATOMS: atom_id res chain seq x y z
N MET A 1 5.25 28.98 -14.55
CA MET A 1 5.07 27.68 -13.88
C MET A 1 3.60 27.35 -13.99
N GLU A 2 3.23 26.45 -14.91
CA GLU A 2 1.85 25.98 -15.01
C GLU A 2 1.59 25.02 -13.85
N THR A 3 0.77 25.45 -12.90
CA THR A 3 0.04 24.51 -12.04
C THR A 3 -0.82 23.66 -12.96
N THR A 4 -0.37 22.44 -13.22
CA THR A 4 -1.19 21.40 -13.86
C THR A 4 -2.37 21.15 -12.93
N LEU A 5 -3.43 21.94 -13.12
CA LEU A 5 -4.73 21.70 -12.52
C LEU A 5 -5.15 20.31 -12.97
N PHE A 6 -5.34 19.45 -11.97
CA PHE A 6 -5.78 18.08 -12.09
C PHE A 6 -6.84 17.94 -13.18
N ARG A 7 -6.52 17.18 -14.23
CA ARG A 7 -7.56 16.69 -15.12
C ARG A 7 -8.19 15.51 -14.39
N GLN A 8 -9.16 15.80 -13.52
CA GLN A 8 -10.08 14.77 -13.05
C GLN A 8 -10.71 14.15 -14.30
N ASP A 9 -10.67 12.83 -14.38
CA ASP A 9 -11.50 12.12 -15.34
C ASP A 9 -12.94 12.57 -15.08
N PRO A 10 -13.66 13.14 -16.07
CA PRO A 10 -15.02 13.61 -15.89
C PRO A 10 -15.98 12.51 -15.40
N ASP A 11 -15.61 11.23 -15.58
CA ASP A 11 -16.39 10.08 -15.12
C ASP A 11 -15.93 9.52 -13.75
N SER A 12 -14.88 10.08 -13.14
CA SER A 12 -14.41 9.65 -11.81
C SER A 12 -15.36 10.12 -10.72
N TRP A 13 -15.84 9.17 -9.90
CA TRP A 13 -16.66 9.48 -8.73
C TRP A 13 -15.84 10.00 -7.55
N LEU A 14 -14.51 9.97 -7.66
CA LEU A 14 -13.58 10.20 -6.57
C LEU A 14 -13.24 11.69 -6.42
N SER A 15 -13.71 12.30 -5.33
CA SER A 15 -13.26 13.64 -4.93
C SER A 15 -11.82 13.61 -4.39
N SER A 16 -11.08 14.71 -4.52
CA SER A 16 -9.68 14.80 -4.07
C SER A 16 -9.50 14.51 -2.58
N ASP A 17 -10.42 14.93 -1.71
CA ASP A 17 -10.36 14.68 -0.27
C ASP A 17 -10.50 13.19 0.05
N ILE A 18 -11.43 12.50 -0.63
CA ILE A 18 -11.62 11.06 -0.51
C ILE A 18 -10.38 10.33 -1.03
N ALA A 19 -9.81 10.78 -2.15
CA ALA A 19 -8.59 10.19 -2.69
C ALA A 19 -7.41 10.29 -1.72
N ILE A 20 -7.22 11.44 -1.07
CA ILE A 20 -6.16 11.65 -0.08
C ILE A 20 -6.36 10.70 1.11
N GLU A 21 -7.59 10.54 1.61
CA GLU A 21 -7.87 9.61 2.70
C GLU A 21 -7.55 8.16 2.30
N VAL A 22 -7.99 7.74 1.12
CA VAL A 22 -7.74 6.37 0.63
C VAL A 22 -6.24 6.12 0.42
N ILE A 23 -5.51 7.08 -0.13
CA ILE A 23 -4.04 7.00 -0.26
C ILE A 23 -3.39 6.90 1.13
N GLY A 24 -3.85 7.67 2.10
CA GLY A 24 -3.36 7.56 3.48
C GLY A 24 -3.55 6.16 4.07
N ARG A 25 -4.71 5.54 3.80
CA ARG A 25 -5.00 4.16 4.22
C ARG A 25 -4.16 3.13 3.47
N MET A 26 -3.93 3.32 2.17
CA MET A 26 -3.01 2.48 1.38
C MET A 26 -1.62 2.45 2.00
N VAL A 27 -1.05 3.62 2.32
CA VAL A 27 0.27 3.72 2.94
C VAL A 27 0.30 3.02 4.30
N ALA A 28 -0.74 3.22 5.12
CA ALA A 28 -0.83 2.56 6.43
C ALA A 28 -0.88 1.03 6.32
N GLU A 29 -1.61 0.48 5.34
CA GLU A 29 -1.70 -0.96 5.10
C GLU A 29 -0.35 -1.52 4.62
N GLN A 30 0.31 -0.84 3.68
CA GLN A 30 1.66 -1.25 3.23
C GLN A 30 2.69 -1.19 4.36
N MET A 31 2.63 -0.18 5.24
CA MET A 31 3.47 -0.12 6.44
C MET A 31 3.18 -1.27 7.40
N SER A 32 1.91 -1.63 7.60
CA SER A 32 1.54 -2.77 8.44
C SER A 32 2.10 -4.09 7.89
N LEU A 33 2.03 -4.31 6.58
CA LEU A 33 2.60 -5.49 5.92
C LEU A 33 4.12 -5.52 6.03
N LEU A 34 4.78 -4.38 5.83
CA LEU A 34 6.22 -4.25 6.03
C LEU A 34 6.62 -4.60 7.48
N TYR A 35 5.91 -4.09 8.48
CA TYR A 35 6.23 -4.39 9.87
C TYR A 35 5.99 -5.86 10.23
N ALA A 36 4.92 -6.47 9.71
CA ALA A 36 4.69 -7.91 9.87
C ALA A 36 5.85 -8.71 9.29
N LEU A 37 6.28 -8.39 8.07
CA LEU A 37 7.39 -9.04 7.39
C LEU A 37 8.73 -8.86 8.12
N LEU A 38 8.99 -7.66 8.67
CA LEU A 38 10.20 -7.39 9.47
C LEU A 38 10.21 -8.19 10.78
N ASN A 39 9.05 -8.36 11.42
CA ASN A 39 8.93 -9.21 12.61
C ASN A 39 9.17 -10.68 12.25
N GLU A 40 8.56 -11.19 11.18
CA GLU A 40 8.82 -12.55 10.70
C GLU A 40 10.28 -12.79 10.36
N TYR A 41 10.92 -11.84 9.67
CA TYR A 41 12.34 -11.89 9.34
C TYR A 41 13.22 -11.99 10.60
N ARG A 42 12.91 -11.20 11.63
CA ARG A 42 13.60 -11.25 12.92
C ARG A 42 13.36 -12.59 13.62
N ASP A 43 12.11 -13.05 13.67
CA ASP A 43 11.71 -14.26 14.37
C ASP A 43 12.24 -15.53 13.66
N ALA A 44 12.54 -15.44 12.36
CA ALA A 44 13.24 -16.47 11.61
C ALA A 44 14.70 -16.68 12.05
N GLY A 45 15.24 -15.82 12.92
CA GLY A 45 16.60 -15.96 13.48
C GLY A 45 17.70 -15.74 12.45
N ILE A 46 17.42 -15.01 11.37
CA ILE A 46 18.38 -14.73 10.31
C ILE A 46 19.35 -13.64 10.81
N GLU A 47 20.56 -14.02 11.20
CA GLU A 47 21.62 -13.09 11.59
C GLU A 47 22.20 -12.41 10.34
N SER A 48 21.81 -11.17 10.07
CA SER A 48 22.22 -10.42 8.86
C SER A 48 23.72 -10.17 8.74
N ASP A 49 24.45 -10.36 9.83
CA ASP A 49 25.86 -10.01 9.95
C ASP A 49 26.79 -11.20 9.64
N ASP A 50 26.22 -12.39 9.39
CA ASP A 50 26.95 -13.56 8.91
C ASP A 50 27.06 -13.51 7.37
N GLU A 51 28.28 -13.50 6.84
CA GLU A 51 28.56 -13.54 5.39
C GLU A 51 27.89 -14.74 4.69
N ARG A 52 27.57 -15.81 5.42
CA ARG A 52 26.86 -16.99 4.90
C ARG A 52 25.38 -16.72 4.60
N VAL A 53 24.79 -15.71 5.24
CA VAL A 53 23.38 -15.33 5.09
C VAL A 53 23.11 -14.55 3.81
N VAL A 54 24.13 -13.91 3.22
CA VAL A 54 24.01 -13.16 1.96
C VAL A 54 23.57 -14.06 0.79
N ASN A 55 23.94 -15.34 0.83
CA ASN A 55 23.54 -16.34 -0.17
C ASN A 55 22.34 -17.20 0.26
N ASP A 56 21.75 -16.94 1.43
CA ASP A 56 20.58 -17.66 1.89
C ASP A 56 19.35 -17.22 1.07
N VAL A 57 18.69 -18.20 0.43
CA VAL A 57 17.53 -17.96 -0.44
C VAL A 57 16.38 -17.32 0.33
N ARG A 58 16.13 -17.72 1.59
CA ARG A 58 15.09 -17.12 2.42
C ARG A 58 15.45 -15.69 2.79
N HIS A 59 16.70 -15.41 3.15
CA HIS A 59 17.15 -14.03 3.38
C HIS A 59 16.92 -13.15 2.15
N GLN A 60 17.31 -13.61 0.96
CA GLN A 60 17.10 -12.88 -0.29
C GLN A 60 15.62 -12.64 -0.60
N GLN A 61 14.76 -13.62 -0.33
CA GLN A 61 13.31 -13.48 -0.49
C GLN A 61 12.74 -12.40 0.44
N TYR A 62 13.14 -12.39 1.71
CA TYR A 62 12.74 -11.34 2.65
C TYR A 62 13.21 -9.96 2.20
N GLN A 63 14.47 -9.83 1.77
CA GLN A 63 15.02 -8.56 1.28
C GLN A 63 14.26 -8.05 0.04
N GLN A 64 13.92 -8.92 -0.90
CA GLN A 64 13.12 -8.57 -2.08
C GLN A 64 11.73 -8.06 -1.66
N GLN A 65 11.03 -8.77 -0.78
CA GLN A 65 9.70 -8.37 -0.32
C GLN A 65 9.73 -7.05 0.48
N ILE A 66 10.72 -6.87 1.37
CA ILE A 66 10.95 -5.62 2.10
C ILE A 66 11.18 -4.46 1.11
N ALA A 67 11.98 -4.69 0.07
CA ALA A 67 12.26 -3.68 -0.96
C ALA A 67 11.00 -3.29 -1.74
N VAL A 68 10.14 -4.26 -2.09
CA VAL A 68 8.85 -4.00 -2.74
C VAL A 68 8.00 -3.06 -1.90
N TYR A 69 7.76 -3.39 -0.63
CA TYR A 69 6.95 -2.54 0.25
C TYR A 69 7.53 -1.14 0.45
N ARG A 70 8.85 -1.04 0.67
CA ARG A 70 9.53 0.26 0.81
C ARG A 70 9.44 1.11 -0.45
N ASN A 71 9.59 0.50 -1.62
CA ASN A 71 9.51 1.20 -2.89
C ASN A 71 8.10 1.69 -3.18
N GLU A 72 7.08 0.87 -2.90
CA GLU A 72 5.69 1.27 -3.07
C GLU A 72 5.32 2.45 -2.17
N ILE A 73 5.67 2.40 -0.88
CA ILE A 73 5.44 3.51 0.05
C ILE A 73 6.16 4.79 -0.40
N LYS A 74 7.42 4.67 -0.82
CA LYS A 74 8.24 5.79 -1.29
C LYS A 74 7.68 6.40 -2.57
N SER A 75 7.22 5.58 -3.51
CA SER A 75 6.57 6.02 -4.76
C SER A 75 5.34 6.87 -4.44
N ILE A 76 4.50 6.41 -3.51
CA ILE A 76 3.31 7.15 -3.08
C ILE A 76 3.68 8.51 -2.47
N TYR A 77 4.64 8.56 -1.53
CA TYR A 77 5.06 9.82 -0.90
C TYR A 77 5.68 10.82 -1.86
N ARG A 78 6.43 10.34 -2.86
CA ARG A 78 7.03 11.20 -3.87
C ARG A 78 6.05 11.61 -4.96
N GLY A 79 4.89 10.96 -5.02
CA GLY A 79 3.97 11.10 -6.12
C GLY A 79 4.62 10.67 -7.45
N GLU A 80 5.43 9.61 -7.41
CA GLU A 80 5.87 8.90 -8.62
C GLU A 80 4.67 8.09 -9.15
N ASN A 81 4.50 7.96 -10.47
CA ASN A 81 3.36 7.25 -11.09
C ASN A 81 1.96 7.64 -10.56
N LYS A 82 1.69 8.95 -10.42
CA LYS A 82 0.40 9.44 -9.88
C LYS A 82 -0.82 8.82 -10.56
N ALA A 83 -0.83 8.71 -11.89
CA ALA A 83 -1.96 8.13 -12.62
C ALA A 83 -2.29 6.71 -12.14
N GLU A 84 -1.27 5.85 -12.04
CA GLU A 84 -1.41 4.49 -11.54
C GLU A 84 -1.88 4.45 -10.08
N ILE A 85 -1.39 5.36 -9.23
CA ILE A 85 -1.85 5.47 -7.84
C ILE A 85 -3.35 5.80 -7.79
N PHE A 86 -3.81 6.77 -8.58
CA PHE A 86 -5.23 7.14 -8.61
C PHE A 86 -6.11 6.03 -9.20
N ASP A 87 -5.65 5.32 -10.23
CA ASP A 87 -6.35 4.15 -10.77
C ASP A 87 -6.53 3.07 -9.69
N ARG A 88 -5.46 2.76 -8.95
CA ARG A 88 -5.55 1.79 -7.84
C ARG A 88 -6.44 2.27 -6.71
N VAL A 89 -6.42 3.56 -6.39
CA VAL A 89 -7.34 4.16 -5.40
C VAL A 89 -8.79 3.94 -5.82
N GLU A 90 -9.14 4.28 -7.07
CA GLU A 90 -10.51 4.26 -7.56
C GLU A 90 -11.04 2.84 -7.77
N TYR A 91 -10.24 1.96 -8.36
CA TYR A 91 -10.70 0.65 -8.83
C TYR A 91 -10.32 -0.53 -7.92
N GLU A 92 -9.31 -0.39 -7.06
CA GLU A 92 -8.86 -1.48 -6.18
C GLU A 92 -9.14 -1.17 -4.71
N TYR A 93 -8.58 -0.07 -4.20
CA TYR A 93 -8.50 0.19 -2.77
C TYR A 93 -9.78 0.76 -2.17
N ALA A 94 -10.42 1.76 -2.81
CA ALA A 94 -11.68 2.28 -2.31
C ALA A 94 -12.79 1.20 -2.26
N PRO A 95 -12.95 0.33 -3.28
CA PRO A 95 -13.85 -0.82 -3.19
C PRO A 95 -13.48 -1.79 -2.06
N TYR A 96 -12.20 -2.14 -1.91
CA TYR A 96 -11.75 -3.03 -0.84
C TYR A 96 -12.00 -2.47 0.56
N ILE A 97 -11.66 -1.20 0.82
CA ILE A 97 -11.92 -0.53 2.10
C ILE A 97 -13.42 -0.51 2.38
N LYS A 98 -14.24 -0.20 1.37
CA LYS A 98 -15.70 -0.24 1.50
C LYS A 98 -16.17 -1.64 1.92
N GLN A 99 -15.65 -2.71 1.35
CA GLN A 99 -16.03 -4.08 1.76
C GLN A 99 -15.55 -4.44 3.16
N LYS A 100 -14.30 -4.12 3.50
CA LYS A 100 -13.66 -4.49 4.77
C LYS A 100 -14.22 -3.72 5.97
N TYR A 101 -14.62 -2.47 5.76
CA TYR A 101 -15.03 -1.56 6.83
C TYR A 101 -16.47 -1.05 6.70
N ALA A 102 -17.23 -1.44 5.68
CA ALA A 102 -18.66 -1.15 5.67
C ALA A 102 -19.30 -1.79 6.90
N PRO A 103 -20.16 -1.04 7.62
CA PRO A 103 -20.98 -1.66 8.63
C PRO A 103 -21.79 -2.75 7.94
N SER A 104 -21.55 -4.01 8.31
CA SER A 104 -22.34 -5.15 7.86
C SER A 104 -23.80 -4.74 7.98
N ALA A 105 -24.49 -4.61 6.85
CA ALA A 105 -25.86 -4.15 6.81
C ALA A 105 -26.62 -5.02 7.82
N ARG A 106 -27.06 -4.42 8.93
CA ARG A 106 -27.92 -5.09 9.89
C ARG A 106 -29.12 -5.53 9.07
N VAL A 107 -29.19 -6.82 8.77
CA VAL A 107 -30.37 -7.45 8.21
C VAL A 107 -31.46 -7.18 9.23
N THR A 108 -32.21 -6.12 8.99
CA THR A 108 -33.40 -5.81 9.75
C THR A 108 -34.43 -6.77 9.19
N GLN A 109 -34.47 -7.98 9.74
CA GLN A 109 -35.60 -8.89 9.55
C GLN A 109 -36.82 -8.14 10.09
N ARG A 110 -37.69 -7.70 9.19
CA ARG A 110 -39.06 -7.29 9.48
C ARG A 110 -39.97 -8.48 9.25
#